data_AF-A0A363T528-F1
#
_entry.id   AF-A0A363T528-F1
#
_cell.length_a   1.000
_cell.length_b   1.000
_cell.length_c   1.000
_cell.angle_alpha   90.00
_cell.angle_beta   90.00
_cell.angle_gamma   90.00
#
_symmetry.space_group_name_H-M   'P 1'
#
loop_
_entity.id
_entity.type
_entity.pdbx_description
1 polymer ?
#
loop_
_entity_poly.entity_id
_entity_poly.type
_entity_poly.pdbx_seq_one_letter_code
_entity_poly.pdbx_strand_id
1 'polypeptide(L)'
;MTIDHLTNIQLPLFVYGEAPENIGDLLPVVWNATECLTSADPMTRHHGIDALLELGAQRVSSLVSFMIATCITDNDIYVRRRAVYILADLISKEPGTRQASEIVRMTVINYLHNMSEGTIFGLLELVLMDPQVEKSVYHLFNACPMAGRYLANILTEWKNPLLIRQQAVYFIGLVGYIEVLPVLERLLDRLESRQNGQYSMSFATSPARSEEDILPNLRIAIKQMTSR
;
A
#
# COMPACT_ATOMS: atom_id res chain seq x y z
N MET A 1 -42.21 9.41 4.62
CA MET A 1 -41.47 10.66 4.92
C MET A 1 -41.57 10.84 6.42
N THR A 2 -40.51 10.81 7.22
CA THR A 2 -39.07 11.00 6.97
C THR A 2 -38.28 10.24 8.03
N ILE A 3 -37.22 9.56 7.61
CA ILE A 3 -36.29 8.80 8.45
C ILE A 3 -35.36 9.83 9.10
N ASP A 4 -35.44 9.99 10.42
CA ASP A 4 -34.50 10.83 11.15
C ASP A 4 -33.10 10.20 11.11
N HIS A 5 -32.17 11.02 10.66
CA HIS A 5 -30.77 10.72 10.48
C HIS A 5 -30.13 10.28 11.80
N LEU A 6 -29.66 9.04 11.86
CA LEU A 6 -28.65 8.59 12.82
C LEU A 6 -27.39 9.42 12.62
N THR A 7 -27.29 10.54 13.33
CA THR A 7 -26.06 11.29 13.50
C THR A 7 -25.07 10.39 14.22
N ASN A 8 -24.01 9.99 13.51
CA ASN A 8 -22.82 9.37 14.07
C ASN A 8 -22.34 10.19 15.28
N ILE A 9 -22.59 9.69 16.49
CA ILE A 9 -22.06 10.27 17.73
C ILE A 9 -20.59 9.85 17.80
N GLN A 10 -19.74 10.59 17.10
CA GLN A 10 -18.30 10.52 17.31
C GLN A 10 -18.02 11.15 18.69
N LEU A 11 -17.68 10.32 19.69
CA LEU A 11 -17.27 10.81 21.00
C LEU A 11 -15.94 11.59 20.84
N PRO A 12 -15.88 12.87 21.23
CA PRO A 12 -14.75 13.71 20.94
C PRO A 12 -13.64 13.39 21.93
N LEU A 13 -12.70 12.51 21.58
CA LEU A 13 -11.41 12.49 22.29
C LEU A 13 -10.51 13.65 21.82
N PHE A 14 -10.81 14.20 20.64
CA PHE A 14 -9.93 15.09 19.92
C PHE A 14 -10.70 16.18 19.16
N VAL A 15 -11.21 17.17 19.89
CA VAL A 15 -11.71 18.42 19.31
C VAL A 15 -10.63 19.49 19.51
N TYR A 16 -10.27 20.18 18.43
CA TYR A 16 -9.26 21.23 18.48
C TYR A 16 -9.85 22.45 19.18
N GLY A 17 -9.39 22.78 20.40
CA GLY A 17 -9.78 23.99 21.14
C GLY A 17 -10.75 23.80 22.30
N GLU A 18 -11.29 22.61 22.52
CA GLU A 18 -12.12 22.29 23.69
C GLU A 18 -11.62 20.99 24.31
N ALA A 19 -11.28 21.03 25.61
CA ALA A 19 -10.94 19.83 26.36
C ALA A 19 -12.25 19.14 26.79
N PRO A 20 -12.56 17.93 26.32
CA PRO A 20 -13.75 17.23 26.78
C PRO A 20 -13.63 16.93 28.28
N GLU A 21 -14.71 17.13 29.02
CA GLU A 21 -14.78 16.84 30.47
C GLU A 21 -14.49 15.35 30.80
N ASN A 22 -14.49 14.46 29.79
CA ASN A 22 -14.30 13.01 29.90
C ASN A 22 -12.98 12.46 29.29
N ILE A 23 -11.94 13.28 29.10
CA ILE A 23 -10.63 12.82 28.56
C ILE A 23 -10.04 11.64 29.37
N GLY A 24 -10.26 11.62 30.69
CA GLY A 24 -9.72 10.61 31.60
C GLY A 24 -10.16 9.17 31.28
N ASP A 25 -11.39 8.99 30.82
CA ASP A 25 -11.97 7.66 30.59
C ASP A 25 -11.70 7.12 29.18
N LEU A 26 -11.38 8.00 28.24
CA LEU A 26 -11.14 7.65 26.84
C LEU A 26 -9.69 7.23 26.56
N LEU A 27 -8.73 7.71 27.36
CA LEU A 27 -7.32 7.33 27.23
C LEU A 27 -7.07 5.83 27.48
N PRO A 28 -7.64 5.20 28.54
CA PRO A 28 -7.56 3.76 28.73
C PRO A 28 -8.13 2.95 27.56
N VAL A 29 -9.21 3.43 26.93
CA VAL A 29 -9.83 2.72 25.79
C VAL A 29 -8.94 2.76 24.57
N VAL A 30 -8.38 3.93 24.22
CA VAL A 30 -7.41 4.05 23.12
C VAL A 30 -6.16 3.22 23.38
N TRP A 31 -5.67 3.22 24.63
CA TRP A 31 -4.50 2.43 25.01
C TRP A 31 -4.77 0.94 24.86
N ASN A 32 -5.87 0.44 25.41
CA ASN A 32 -6.27 -0.97 25.29
C ASN A 32 -6.43 -1.38 23.81
N ALA A 33 -7.08 -0.55 22.99
CA ALA A 33 -7.21 -0.81 21.55
C ALA A 33 -5.85 -0.82 20.83
N THR A 34 -4.90 0.01 21.26
CA THR A 34 -3.53 0.01 20.74
C THR A 34 -2.75 -1.22 21.20
N GLU A 35 -2.92 -1.67 22.44
CA GLU A 35 -2.32 -2.91 22.96
C GLU A 35 -2.82 -4.13 22.17
N CYS A 36 -4.10 -4.15 21.79
CA CYS A 36 -4.65 -5.22 20.94
C CYS A 36 -3.87 -5.42 19.64
N LEU A 37 -3.26 -4.36 19.07
CA LEU A 37 -2.44 -4.45 17.84
C LEU A 37 -1.18 -5.29 18.03
N THR A 38 -0.75 -5.54 19.27
CA THR A 38 0.42 -6.36 19.59
C THR A 38 0.09 -7.82 19.89
N SER A 39 -1.21 -8.17 19.91
CA SER A 39 -1.66 -9.54 20.17
C SER A 39 -1.15 -10.52 19.12
N ALA A 40 -0.84 -11.76 19.52
CA ALA A 40 -0.52 -12.84 18.58
C ALA A 40 -1.73 -13.26 17.74
N ASP A 41 -2.95 -13.10 18.28
CA ASP A 41 -4.19 -13.44 17.60
C ASP A 41 -4.60 -12.35 16.57
N PRO A 42 -4.72 -12.69 15.27
CA PRO A 42 -5.08 -11.73 14.23
C PRO A 42 -6.48 -11.13 14.43
N MET A 43 -7.43 -11.90 15.00
CA MET A 43 -8.76 -11.37 15.27
C MET A 43 -8.70 -10.25 16.31
N THR A 44 -7.93 -10.44 17.39
CA THR A 44 -7.70 -9.39 18.40
C THR A 44 -7.07 -8.14 17.78
N ARG A 45 -6.06 -8.30 16.91
CA ARG A 45 -5.45 -7.15 16.21
C ARG A 45 -6.47 -6.41 15.33
N HIS A 46 -7.31 -7.14 14.59
CA HIS A 46 -8.36 -6.55 13.76
C HIS A 46 -9.36 -5.74 14.60
N HIS A 47 -9.83 -6.28 15.74
CA HIS A 47 -10.70 -5.56 16.66
C HIS A 47 -10.04 -4.30 17.23
N GLY A 48 -8.74 -4.36 17.54
CA GLY A 48 -7.97 -3.19 17.94
C GLY A 48 -7.99 -2.08 16.89
N ILE A 49 -7.78 -2.43 15.62
CA ILE A 49 -7.85 -1.46 14.51
C ILE A 49 -9.24 -0.85 14.38
N ASP A 50 -10.29 -1.67 14.43
CA ASP A 50 -11.67 -1.17 14.30
C ASP A 50 -12.07 -0.26 15.47
N ALA A 51 -11.69 -0.61 16.70
CA ALA A 51 -11.92 0.24 17.86
C ALA A 51 -11.19 1.59 17.73
N LEU A 52 -9.93 1.60 17.26
CA LEU A 52 -9.19 2.84 17.03
C LEU A 52 -9.85 3.72 15.95
N LEU A 53 -10.39 3.10 14.90
CA LEU A 53 -11.12 3.78 13.83
C LEU A 53 -12.41 4.42 14.31
N GLU A 54 -13.21 3.69 15.10
CA GLU A 54 -14.45 4.17 15.71
C GLU A 54 -14.22 5.38 16.61
N LEU A 55 -13.12 5.37 17.36
CA LEU A 55 -12.70 6.49 18.20
C LEU A 55 -12.12 7.67 17.39
N GLY A 56 -11.81 7.47 16.10
CA GLY A 56 -11.14 8.47 15.25
C GLY A 56 -9.72 8.79 15.68
N ALA A 57 -9.10 7.93 16.51
CA ALA A 57 -7.80 8.18 17.13
C ALA A 57 -6.67 8.28 16.10
N GLN A 58 -6.76 7.51 15.02
CA GLN A 58 -5.85 7.51 13.87
C GLN A 58 -5.77 8.84 13.13
N ARG A 59 -6.75 9.74 13.27
CA ARG A 59 -6.71 11.04 12.58
C ARG A 59 -6.04 12.14 13.41
N VAL A 60 -5.79 11.88 14.70
CA VAL A 60 -5.32 12.91 15.63
C VAL A 60 -4.03 12.52 16.35
N SER A 61 -3.90 11.26 16.77
CA SER A 61 -2.69 10.78 17.44
C SER A 61 -1.68 10.25 16.43
N SER A 62 -0.51 10.90 16.36
CA SER A 62 0.62 10.44 15.53
C SER A 62 1.11 9.06 15.97
N LEU A 63 1.12 8.79 17.27
CA LEU A 63 1.51 7.48 17.81
C LEU A 63 0.55 6.38 17.35
N VAL A 64 -0.77 6.59 17.45
CA VAL A 64 -1.77 5.62 16.96
C VAL A 64 -1.61 5.38 15.47
N SER A 65 -1.41 6.45 14.70
CA SER A 65 -1.21 6.35 13.25
C SER A 65 0.06 5.57 12.90
N PHE A 66 1.14 5.79 13.67
CA PHE A 66 2.38 5.04 13.53
C PHE A 66 2.20 3.56 13.89
N MET A 67 1.47 3.25 14.96
CA MET A 67 1.16 1.86 15.33
C MET A 67 0.31 1.15 14.27
N ILE A 68 -0.63 1.86 13.63
CA ILE A 68 -1.36 1.29 12.48
C ILE A 68 -0.42 1.11 11.28
N ALA A 69 0.54 2.01 11.08
CA ALA A 69 1.52 1.91 9.99
C ALA A 69 2.38 0.64 10.09
N THR A 70 2.78 0.24 11.29
CA THR A 70 3.53 -1.02 11.49
C THR A 70 2.73 -2.27 11.13
N CYS A 71 1.40 -2.20 11.13
CA CYS A 71 0.53 -3.29 10.69
C CYS A 71 0.53 -3.53 9.16
N ILE A 72 1.19 -2.69 8.35
CA ILE A 72 1.37 -2.99 6.91
C ILE A 72 2.19 -4.27 6.71
N THR A 73 3.09 -4.59 7.64
CA THR A 73 3.93 -5.80 7.62
C THR A 73 3.34 -6.93 8.46
N ASP A 74 2.05 -6.88 8.81
CA ASP A 74 1.41 -7.92 9.60
C ASP A 74 1.39 -9.28 8.86
N ASN A 75 1.50 -10.38 9.60
CA ASN A 75 1.43 -11.72 9.01
C ASN A 75 0.03 -12.05 8.46
N ASP A 76 -1.01 -11.47 9.06
CA ASP A 76 -2.38 -11.66 8.63
C ASP A 76 -2.76 -10.68 7.50
N ILE A 77 -3.31 -11.24 6.42
CA ILE A 77 -3.64 -10.48 5.22
C ILE A 77 -4.78 -9.48 5.44
N TYR A 78 -5.73 -9.79 6.32
CA TYR A 78 -6.88 -8.93 6.59
C TYR A 78 -6.47 -7.73 7.46
N VAL A 79 -5.59 -7.96 8.43
CA VAL A 79 -4.98 -6.88 9.23
C VAL A 79 -4.16 -5.96 8.32
N ARG A 80 -3.30 -6.50 7.45
CA ARG A 80 -2.55 -5.71 6.46
C ARG A 80 -3.48 -4.88 5.58
N ARG A 81 -4.51 -5.51 5.02
CA ARG A 81 -5.51 -4.84 4.18
C ARG A 81 -6.14 -3.66 4.89
N ARG A 82 -6.58 -3.87 6.13
CA ARG A 82 -7.22 -2.82 6.94
C ARG A 82 -6.27 -1.66 7.17
N ALA A 83 -5.01 -1.93 7.54
CA ALA A 83 -3.98 -0.92 7.72
C ALA A 83 -3.76 -0.10 6.43
N VAL A 84 -3.64 -0.76 5.27
CA VAL A 84 -3.43 -0.09 3.97
C VAL A 84 -4.58 0.87 3.64
N TYR A 85 -5.84 0.46 3.84
CA TYR A 85 -6.97 1.35 3.61
C TYR A 85 -6.93 2.60 4.51
N ILE A 86 -6.64 2.41 5.79
CA ILE A 86 -6.58 3.51 6.76
C ILE A 86 -5.46 4.49 6.36
N LEU A 87 -4.27 3.98 6.07
CA LEU A 87 -3.12 4.83 5.79
C LEU A 87 -3.29 5.58 4.46
N ALA A 88 -3.88 4.94 3.46
CA ALA A 88 -4.23 5.60 2.20
C ALA A 88 -5.23 6.75 2.42
N ASP A 89 -6.25 6.53 3.25
CA ASP A 89 -7.24 7.54 3.64
C ASP A 89 -6.60 8.69 4.45
N LEU A 90 -5.64 8.38 5.34
CA LEU A 90 -4.92 9.40 6.11
C LEU A 90 -4.06 10.32 5.23
N ILE A 91 -3.40 9.78 4.20
CA ILE A 91 -2.53 10.58 3.30
C ILE A 91 -3.26 11.19 2.11
N SER A 92 -4.46 10.69 1.80
CA SER A 92 -5.28 11.18 0.69
C SER A 92 -5.66 12.65 0.90
N LYS A 93 -5.62 13.43 -0.19
CA LYS A 93 -6.03 14.84 -0.21
C LYS A 93 -7.44 15.01 -0.81
N GLU A 94 -8.24 13.95 -0.82
CA GLU A 94 -9.56 13.97 -1.47
C GLU A 94 -10.47 15.05 -0.86
N PRO A 95 -11.02 15.95 -1.69
CA PRO A 95 -11.87 17.03 -1.22
C PRO A 95 -13.16 16.46 -0.59
N GLY A 96 -13.48 16.90 0.63
CA GLY A 96 -14.66 16.47 1.38
C GLY A 96 -14.40 15.39 2.43
N THR A 97 -13.20 14.79 2.47
CA THR A 97 -12.80 13.91 3.58
C THR A 97 -12.32 14.74 4.77
N ARG A 98 -12.62 14.31 6.00
CA ARG A 98 -12.11 14.96 7.21
C ARG A 98 -10.61 14.74 7.28
N GLN A 99 -9.83 15.73 6.83
CA GLN A 99 -8.38 15.61 6.76
C GLN A 99 -7.79 15.27 8.13
N ALA A 100 -6.87 14.31 8.14
CA ALA A 100 -6.05 14.04 9.32
C ALA A 100 -5.15 15.25 9.62
N SER A 101 -4.74 15.40 10.88
CA SER A 101 -3.82 16.48 11.25
C SER A 101 -2.51 16.39 10.45
N GLU A 102 -1.89 17.52 10.17
CA GLU A 102 -0.64 17.54 9.38
C GLU A 102 0.47 16.72 10.07
N ILE A 103 0.53 16.74 11.40
CA ILE A 103 1.48 15.95 12.20
C ILE A 103 1.24 14.45 11.98
N VAL A 104 -0.02 13.99 11.96
CA VAL A 104 -0.37 12.60 11.66
C VAL A 104 0.04 12.24 10.24
N ARG A 105 -0.31 13.07 9.26
CA ARG A 105 0.04 12.85 7.85
C ARG A 105 1.54 12.73 7.64
N MET A 106 2.32 13.64 8.23
CA MET A 106 3.79 13.60 8.18
C MET A 106 4.36 12.37 8.87
N THR A 107 3.76 11.93 9.98
CA THR A 107 4.17 10.70 10.66
C THR A 107 4.00 9.48 9.76
N VAL A 108 2.84 9.35 9.11
CA VAL A 108 2.56 8.26 8.17
C VAL A 108 3.49 8.32 6.96
N ILE A 109 3.66 9.49 6.35
CA ILE A 109 4.55 9.68 5.20
C ILE A 109 6.00 9.31 5.56
N ASN A 110 6.49 9.73 6.73
CA ASN A 110 7.83 9.38 7.20
C ASN A 110 7.99 7.86 7.41
N TYR A 111 6.96 7.16 7.87
CA TYR A 111 6.98 5.70 7.92
C TYR A 111 7.06 5.11 6.50
N LEU A 112 6.20 5.57 5.60
CA LEU A 112 6.13 5.07 4.21
C LEU A 112 7.43 5.31 3.43
N HIS A 113 8.14 6.41 3.70
CA HIS A 113 9.46 6.68 3.13
C HIS A 113 10.50 5.59 3.45
N ASN A 114 10.34 4.91 4.58
CA ASN A 114 11.26 3.89 5.07
C ASN A 114 10.78 2.46 4.83
N MET A 115 9.77 2.26 3.97
CA MET A 115 9.33 0.90 3.61
C MET A 115 10.48 0.09 3.01
N SER A 116 10.58 -1.16 3.43
CA SER A 116 11.57 -2.11 2.92
C SER A 116 11.10 -2.76 1.61
N GLU A 117 12.02 -3.36 0.86
CA GLU A 117 11.66 -4.17 -0.32
C GLU A 117 10.67 -5.29 0.02
N GLY A 118 10.82 -5.92 1.20
CA GLY A 118 9.88 -6.95 1.68
C GLY A 118 8.47 -6.40 1.93
N THR A 119 8.36 -5.17 2.42
CA THR A 119 7.07 -4.47 2.58
C THR A 119 6.42 -4.21 1.24
N ILE A 120 7.19 -3.72 0.25
CA ILE A 120 6.70 -3.50 -1.12
C ILE A 120 6.22 -4.81 -1.73
N PHE A 121 6.99 -5.89 -1.60
CA PHE A 121 6.62 -7.23 -2.06
C PHE A 121 5.29 -7.70 -1.43
N GLY A 122 5.16 -7.57 -0.10
CA GLY A 122 3.92 -7.95 0.60
C GLY A 122 2.70 -7.12 0.18
N LEU A 123 2.88 -5.86 -0.24
CA LEU A 123 1.81 -5.05 -0.80
C LEU A 123 1.39 -5.51 -2.19
N LEU A 124 2.32 -6.01 -3.02
CA LEU A 124 1.99 -6.62 -4.32
C LEU A 124 1.19 -7.91 -4.12
N GLU A 125 1.59 -8.76 -3.17
CA GLU A 125 0.82 -9.97 -2.81
C GLU A 125 -0.60 -9.62 -2.37
N LEU A 126 -0.75 -8.57 -1.55
CA LEU A 126 -2.05 -8.12 -1.09
C LEU A 126 -2.97 -7.72 -2.25
N VAL A 127 -2.46 -7.02 -3.26
CA VAL A 127 -3.25 -6.64 -4.45
C VAL A 127 -3.65 -7.85 -5.28
N LEU A 128 -2.78 -8.87 -5.37
CA LEU A 128 -3.13 -10.12 -6.05
C LEU A 128 -4.25 -10.89 -5.34
N MET A 129 -4.27 -10.85 -4.00
CA MET A 129 -5.30 -11.50 -3.19
C MET A 129 -6.61 -10.70 -3.14
N ASP A 130 -6.52 -9.37 -3.11
CA ASP A 130 -7.65 -8.45 -3.08
C ASP A 130 -7.42 -7.25 -4.01
N PRO A 131 -7.90 -7.33 -5.27
CA PRO A 131 -7.74 -6.26 -6.24
C PRO A 131 -8.39 -4.93 -5.83
N GLN A 132 -9.35 -4.93 -4.88
CA GLN A 132 -10.01 -3.71 -4.41
C GLN A 132 -9.06 -2.78 -3.62
N VAL A 133 -7.90 -3.29 -3.20
CA VAL A 133 -6.90 -2.52 -2.45
C VAL A 133 -5.97 -1.73 -3.38
N GLU A 134 -6.02 -1.96 -4.70
CA GLU A 134 -5.09 -1.39 -5.68
C GLU A 134 -4.94 0.14 -5.57
N LYS A 135 -6.06 0.88 -5.51
CA LYS A 135 -6.06 2.35 -5.37
C LYS A 135 -5.36 2.79 -4.09
N SER A 136 -5.57 2.08 -2.99
CA SER A 136 -4.92 2.38 -1.71
C SER A 136 -3.42 2.10 -1.76
N VAL A 137 -3.00 0.98 -2.33
CA VAL A 137 -1.57 0.67 -2.55
C VAL A 137 -0.91 1.70 -3.45
N TYR A 138 -1.59 2.17 -4.50
CA TYR A 138 -1.11 3.26 -5.34
C TYR A 138 -0.79 4.52 -4.51
N HIS A 139 -1.66 4.92 -3.58
CA HIS A 139 -1.40 6.09 -2.73
C HIS A 139 -0.18 5.89 -1.82
N LEU A 140 -0.01 4.69 -1.26
CA LEU A 140 1.15 4.35 -0.43
C LEU A 140 2.45 4.37 -1.24
N PHE A 141 2.46 3.78 -2.44
CA PHE A 141 3.62 3.80 -3.34
C PHE A 141 3.94 5.23 -3.78
N ASN A 142 2.94 6.02 -4.18
CA ASN A 142 3.16 7.42 -4.53
C ASN A 142 3.75 8.26 -3.38
N ALA A 143 3.51 7.86 -2.12
CA ALA A 143 4.13 8.46 -0.94
C ALA A 143 5.49 7.84 -0.58
N CYS A 144 5.98 6.83 -1.27
CA CYS A 144 7.25 6.15 -1.01
C CYS A 144 8.26 6.44 -2.14
N PRO A 145 9.27 7.31 -1.93
CA PRO A 145 10.25 7.65 -2.95
C PRO A 145 11.10 6.45 -3.42
N MET A 146 11.35 5.47 -2.55
CA MET A 146 12.18 4.32 -2.86
C MET A 146 11.42 3.16 -3.52
N ALA A 147 10.09 3.23 -3.59
CA ALA A 147 9.28 2.14 -4.11
C ALA A 147 9.60 1.83 -5.58
N GLY A 148 9.88 2.83 -6.43
CA GLY A 148 10.30 2.60 -7.82
C GLY A 148 11.51 1.67 -7.92
N ARG A 149 12.57 1.94 -7.15
CA ARG A 149 13.77 1.10 -7.09
C ARG A 149 13.47 -0.32 -6.62
N TYR A 150 12.66 -0.49 -5.58
CA TYR A 150 12.30 -1.82 -5.07
C TYR A 150 11.43 -2.60 -6.06
N LEU A 151 10.46 -1.95 -6.70
CA LEU A 151 9.65 -2.56 -7.75
C LEU A 151 10.52 -3.02 -8.93
N ALA A 152 11.54 -2.24 -9.29
CA ALA A 152 12.51 -2.62 -10.32
C ALA A 152 13.33 -3.86 -9.93
N ASN A 153 13.82 -3.93 -8.69
CA ASN A 153 14.50 -5.10 -8.17
C ASN A 153 13.59 -6.34 -8.23
N ILE A 154 12.36 -6.21 -7.72
CA ILE A 154 11.36 -7.29 -7.70
C ILE A 154 11.08 -7.80 -9.12
N LEU A 155 10.92 -6.90 -10.08
CA LEU A 155 10.70 -7.23 -11.48
C LEU A 155 11.89 -7.96 -12.13
N THR A 156 13.13 -7.56 -11.82
CA THR A 156 14.32 -8.13 -12.46
C THR A 156 14.76 -9.45 -11.85
N GLU A 157 14.39 -9.73 -10.61
CA GLU A 157 14.67 -10.99 -9.93
C GLU A 157 13.83 -12.14 -10.49
N TRP A 158 14.50 -13.14 -11.05
CA TRP A 158 13.86 -14.26 -11.76
C TRP A 158 13.19 -15.25 -10.82
N LYS A 159 13.61 -15.30 -9.55
CA LYS A 159 13.02 -16.16 -8.53
C LYS A 159 11.62 -15.68 -8.11
N ASN A 160 11.30 -14.41 -8.36
CA ASN A 160 10.01 -13.86 -7.98
C ASN A 160 8.89 -14.43 -8.88
N PRO A 161 7.70 -14.73 -8.32
CA PRO A 161 6.57 -15.23 -9.09
C PRO A 161 6.18 -14.27 -10.22
N LEU A 162 5.78 -14.82 -11.35
CA LEU A 162 5.39 -14.05 -12.55
C LEU A 162 4.35 -12.98 -12.23
N LEU A 163 3.27 -13.34 -11.53
CA LEU A 163 2.19 -12.43 -11.20
C LEU A 163 2.68 -11.23 -10.37
N ILE A 164 3.63 -11.45 -9.46
CA ILE A 164 4.24 -10.38 -8.66
C ILE A 164 5.09 -9.47 -9.55
N ARG A 165 5.89 -10.04 -10.46
CA ARG A 165 6.68 -9.25 -11.43
C ARG A 165 5.79 -8.43 -12.36
N GLN A 166 4.67 -9.00 -12.82
CA GLN A 166 3.66 -8.31 -13.62
C GLN A 166 3.02 -7.15 -12.84
N GLN A 167 2.68 -7.36 -11.57
CA GLN A 167 2.13 -6.32 -10.70
C GLN A 167 3.16 -5.22 -10.42
N ALA A 168 4.44 -5.56 -10.28
CA ALA A 168 5.51 -4.59 -10.12
C ALA A 168 5.62 -3.66 -11.34
N VAL A 169 5.61 -4.22 -12.56
CA VAL A 169 5.60 -3.42 -13.81
C VAL A 169 4.38 -2.52 -13.89
N TYR A 170 3.21 -3.06 -13.54
CA TYR A 170 1.96 -2.31 -13.51
C TYR A 170 2.06 -1.08 -12.62
N PHE A 171 2.50 -1.23 -11.37
CA PHE A 171 2.66 -0.10 -10.45
C PHE A 171 3.79 0.86 -10.84
N ILE A 172 4.86 0.38 -11.48
CA ILE A 172 5.90 1.26 -12.03
C ILE A 172 5.30 2.23 -13.05
N GLY A 173 4.52 1.71 -14.01
CA GLY A 173 3.85 2.52 -15.03
C GLY A 173 2.75 3.42 -14.45
N LEU A 174 1.94 2.88 -13.53
CA LEU A 174 0.82 3.60 -12.93
C LEU A 174 1.28 4.80 -12.08
N VAL A 175 2.24 4.59 -11.18
CA VAL A 175 2.81 5.68 -10.35
C VAL A 175 3.66 6.60 -11.22
N GLY A 176 4.45 6.04 -12.13
CA GLY A 176 5.31 6.78 -13.04
C GLY A 176 6.71 7.03 -12.47
N TYR A 177 7.37 5.98 -12.00
CA TYR A 177 8.76 6.03 -11.52
C TYR A 177 9.75 6.16 -12.69
N ILE A 178 9.97 7.38 -13.17
CA ILE A 178 10.79 7.69 -14.35
C ILE A 178 12.23 7.18 -14.19
N GLU A 179 12.76 7.19 -12.97
CA GLU A 179 14.11 6.70 -12.66
C GLU A 179 14.32 5.21 -12.97
N VAL A 180 13.23 4.44 -13.08
CA VAL A 180 13.23 3.01 -13.39
C VAL A 180 13.20 2.75 -14.90
N LEU A 181 12.88 3.75 -15.73
CA LEU A 181 12.73 3.61 -17.17
C LEU A 181 13.92 2.90 -17.85
N PRO A 182 15.20 3.23 -17.56
CA PRO A 182 16.33 2.55 -18.19
C PRO A 182 16.43 1.05 -17.86
N VAL A 183 15.87 0.64 -16.71
CA VAL A 183 15.82 -0.78 -16.31
C VAL A 183 14.76 -1.51 -17.13
N LEU A 184 13.60 -0.88 -17.35
CA LEU A 184 12.51 -1.45 -18.14
C LEU A 184 12.90 -1.59 -19.61
N GLU A 185 13.55 -0.59 -20.20
CA GLU A 185 14.04 -0.63 -21.59
C GLU A 185 15.05 -1.77 -21.80
N ARG A 186 16.06 -1.86 -20.92
CA ARG A 186 17.04 -2.96 -20.97
C ARG A 186 16.40 -4.34 -20.82
N LEU A 187 15.38 -4.46 -19.97
CA LEU A 187 14.66 -5.71 -19.79
C LEU A 187 13.82 -6.05 -21.03
N LEU A 188 13.16 -5.06 -21.62
CA LEU A 188 12.40 -5.21 -22.87
C LEU A 188 13.32 -5.69 -24.00
N ASP A 189 14.42 -5.00 -24.27
CA ASP A 189 15.38 -5.34 -25.33
C ASP A 189 15.92 -6.77 -25.15
N ARG A 190 16.23 -7.16 -23.91
CA ARG A 190 16.71 -8.50 -23.58
C ARG A 190 15.67 -9.57 -23.86
N LEU A 191 14.40 -9.31 -23.56
CA LEU A 191 13.32 -10.27 -23.78
C LEU A 191 12.94 -10.35 -25.27
N GLU A 192 12.90 -9.23 -25.98
CA GLU A 192 12.61 -9.20 -27.42
C GLU A 192 13.72 -9.86 -28.25
N SER A 193 14.99 -9.60 -27.91
CA SER A 193 16.13 -10.28 -28.56
C SER A 193 16.11 -11.80 -28.33
N ARG A 194 15.73 -12.25 -27.14
CA ARG A 194 15.54 -13.68 -26.84
C ARG A 194 14.39 -14.29 -27.64
N GLN A 195 13.24 -13.62 -27.68
CA GLN A 195 12.08 -14.08 -28.43
C GLN A 195 12.42 -14.22 -29.93
N ASN A 196 13.06 -13.21 -30.52
CA ASN A 196 13.49 -13.23 -31.92
C ASN A 196 14.56 -14.31 -32.20
N GLY A 197 15.48 -14.55 -31.26
CA GLY A 197 16.50 -15.61 -31.36
C GLY A 197 15.97 -17.03 -31.15
N GLN A 198 14.84 -17.20 -30.44
CA GLN A 198 14.18 -18.50 -30.32
C GLN A 198 13.39 -18.85 -31.59
N TYR A 199 12.74 -17.88 -32.21
CA TYR A 199 12.07 -18.09 -33.50
C TYR A 199 13.02 -18.52 -34.62
N SER A 200 14.32 -18.21 -34.53
CA SER A 200 15.35 -18.68 -35.46
C SER A 200 15.92 -20.08 -35.14
N MET A 201 15.60 -20.65 -33.97
CA MET A 201 16.04 -21.99 -33.54
C MET A 201 14.87 -22.84 -33.02
N SER A 202 14.05 -23.36 -33.94
CA SER A 202 12.82 -24.13 -33.69
C SER A 202 12.97 -25.43 -32.88
N PHE A 203 14.19 -25.84 -32.55
CA PHE A 203 14.49 -27.06 -31.80
C PHE A 203 14.84 -26.82 -30.33
N ALA A 204 14.96 -25.56 -29.88
CA ALA A 204 15.25 -25.25 -28.48
C ALA A 204 13.97 -25.40 -27.63
N THR A 205 14.02 -26.25 -26.60
CA THR A 205 12.96 -26.33 -25.58
C THR A 205 12.79 -24.97 -24.92
N SER A 206 11.60 -24.37 -25.06
CA SER A 206 11.26 -23.04 -24.55
C SER A 206 11.61 -22.94 -23.05
N PRO A 207 12.64 -22.16 -22.67
CA PRO A 207 12.93 -21.91 -21.26
C PRO A 207 11.83 -20.99 -20.75
N ALA A 208 10.93 -21.54 -19.94
CA ALA A 208 9.87 -20.86 -19.19
C ALA A 208 9.04 -19.85 -20.00
N ARG A 209 7.94 -20.32 -20.62
CA ARG A 209 6.82 -19.50 -21.15
C ARG A 209 6.47 -18.28 -20.29
N SER A 210 6.71 -18.38 -18.99
CA SER A 210 6.48 -17.36 -17.98
C SER A 210 7.13 -15.99 -18.24
N GLU A 211 8.32 -15.86 -18.85
CA GLU A 211 8.95 -14.53 -18.96
C GLU A 211 8.39 -13.69 -20.13
N GLU A 212 7.91 -14.33 -21.19
CA GLU A 212 7.31 -13.64 -22.34
C GLU A 212 5.99 -12.96 -21.97
N ASP A 213 5.26 -13.51 -20.99
CA ASP A 213 4.01 -12.97 -20.47
C ASP A 213 4.18 -11.60 -19.77
N ILE A 214 5.42 -11.16 -19.51
CA ILE A 214 5.71 -9.84 -18.94
C ILE A 214 5.82 -8.76 -20.04
N LEU A 215 6.13 -9.13 -21.28
CA LEU A 215 6.37 -8.19 -22.39
C LEU A 215 5.23 -7.18 -22.63
N PRO A 216 3.95 -7.59 -22.64
CA PRO A 216 2.85 -6.64 -22.83
C PRO A 216 2.84 -5.55 -21.74
N ASN A 217 3.06 -5.94 -20.48
CA ASN A 217 3.05 -5.03 -19.35
C ASN A 217 4.22 -4.04 -19.43
N LEU A 218 5.42 -4.50 -19.85
CA LEU A 218 6.58 -3.63 -20.05
C LEU A 218 6.31 -2.54 -21.08
N ARG A 219 5.74 -2.93 -22.23
CA ARG A 219 5.40 -1.98 -23.30
C ARG A 219 4.37 -0.94 -22.83
N ILE A 220 3.35 -1.37 -22.08
CA ILE A 220 2.35 -0.48 -21.51
C ILE A 220 2.99 0.50 -20.52
N ALA A 221 3.79 0.01 -19.58
CA ALA A 221 4.44 0.85 -18.57
C ALA A 221 5.41 1.86 -19.19
N ILE A 222 6.26 1.44 -20.14
CA ILE A 222 7.18 2.33 -20.86
C ILE A 222 6.40 3.41 -21.62
N LYS A 223 5.33 3.03 -22.32
CA LYS A 223 4.47 3.99 -23.04
C LYS A 223 3.82 4.99 -22.09
N GLN A 224 3.31 4.53 -20.95
CA GLN A 224 2.69 5.41 -19.96
C GLN A 224 3.69 6.45 -19.44
N MET A 225 4.92 6.04 -19.12
CA MET A 225 5.94 6.95 -18.58
C MET A 225 6.51 7.92 -19.61
N THR A 226 6.65 7.52 -20.87
CA THR A 226 7.18 8.38 -21.94
C THR A 226 6.16 9.38 -22.48
N SER A 227 4.86 9.17 -22.19
CA SER A 227 3.77 10.06 -22.61
C SER A 227 3.42 11.17 -21.61
N ARG A 228 4.06 11.21 -20.44
CA ARG A 228 3.86 12.22 -19.40
C ARG A 228 4.82 13.39 -19.57
#